data_AF-A0A538DF47-F1
#
_entry.id   AF-A0A538DF47-F1
#
_cell.length_a   1.000
_cell.length_b   1.000
_cell.length_c   1.000
_cell.angle_alpha   90.00
_cell.angle_beta   90.00
_cell.angle_gamma   90.00
#
_symmetry.space_group_name_H-M   'P 1'
#
loop_
_entity.id
_entity.type
_entity.pdbx_description
1 polymer ?
#
loop_
_entity_poly.entity_id
_entity_poly.type
_entity_poly.pdbx_seq_one_letter_code
_entity_poly.pdbx_strand_id
1 'polypeptide(L)'
;MAMLDLEPAATELTGLLGAVTDDQLGSPTPCENTSVGALLDHLMSLSQAGGATMPAEQIAVVAVDELVLHGWDLARATGQRFKADPASTAAVLAFTTEMAKPEHAPHRKGLFGPVVETPKDASDLDRALGLAGRDVGWKS
;
A
#
# COMPACT_ATOMS: atom_id res chain seq x y z
N MET A 1 -0.76 15.82 -18.06
CA MET A 1 0.46 15.07 -17.73
C MET A 1 0.13 13.61 -17.99
N ALA A 2 0.79 12.94 -18.93
CA ALA A 2 0.55 11.51 -19.13
C ALA A 2 0.98 10.78 -17.86
N MET A 3 0.09 9.96 -17.29
CA MET A 3 0.47 9.05 -16.21
C MET A 3 1.52 8.09 -16.77
N LEU A 4 2.55 7.80 -15.99
CA LEU A 4 3.52 6.76 -16.33
C LEU A 4 2.78 5.42 -16.33
N ASP A 5 2.70 4.78 -17.49
CA ASP A 5 2.15 3.43 -17.62
C ASP A 5 3.25 2.41 -17.35
N LEU A 6 3.09 1.65 -16.26
CA LEU A 6 4.04 0.64 -15.82
C LEU A 6 3.68 -0.75 -16.32
N GLU A 7 2.48 -0.95 -16.88
CA GLU A 7 1.96 -2.27 -17.25
C GLU A 7 2.83 -3.00 -18.28
N PRO A 8 3.30 -2.37 -19.37
CA PRO A 8 4.16 -3.05 -20.34
C PRO A 8 5.49 -3.54 -19.73
N ALA A 9 6.11 -2.72 -18.88
CA ALA A 9 7.39 -3.06 -18.25
C ALA A 9 7.23 -4.16 -17.19
N ALA A 10 6.13 -4.13 -16.42
CA ALA A 10 5.83 -5.16 -15.43
C ALA A 10 5.53 -6.52 -16.06
N THR A 11 4.82 -6.55 -17.19
CA THR A 11 4.52 -7.78 -17.94
C THR A 11 5.80 -8.44 -18.47
N GLU A 12 6.69 -7.66 -19.09
CA GLU A 12 7.99 -8.15 -19.57
C GLU A 12 8.82 -8.72 -18.41
N LEU A 13 8.89 -7.98 -17.30
CA LEU A 13 9.64 -8.42 -16.12
C LEU A 13 9.08 -9.73 -15.54
N THR A 14 7.76 -9.89 -15.47
CA THR A 14 7.12 -11.12 -15.00
C THR A 14 7.52 -12.33 -15.85
N GLY A 15 7.57 -12.16 -17.17
CA GLY A 15 8.05 -13.20 -18.09
C GLY A 15 9.51 -13.60 -17.83
N LEU A 16 10.38 -12.62 -17.60
CA LEU A 16 11.79 -12.85 -17.29
C LEU A 16 11.98 -13.56 -15.94
N LEU A 17 11.26 -13.15 -14.90
CA LEU A 17 11.33 -13.76 -13.56
C LEU A 17 10.98 -15.25 -13.59
N GLY A 18 9.98 -15.64 -14.38
CA GLY A 18 9.57 -17.05 -14.52
C GLY A 18 10.60 -17.94 -15.24
N ALA A 19 11.60 -17.35 -15.90
CA ALA A 19 12.62 -18.08 -16.66
C ALA A 19 13.98 -18.17 -15.93
N VAL A 20 14.15 -17.49 -14.79
CA VAL A 20 15.40 -17.54 -14.03
C VAL A 20 15.53 -18.86 -13.28
N THR A 21 16.72 -19.46 -13.33
CA THR A 21 17.05 -20.71 -12.62
C THR A 21 18.04 -20.49 -11.49
N ASP A 22 18.07 -21.39 -10.50
CA ASP A 22 18.93 -21.26 -9.31
C ASP A 22 20.43 -21.17 -9.65
N ASP A 23 20.89 -21.87 -10.69
CA ASP A 23 22.27 -21.84 -11.17
C ASP A 23 22.68 -20.48 -11.75
N GLN A 24 21.72 -19.64 -12.14
CA GLN A 24 21.97 -18.31 -12.67
C GLN A 24 22.15 -17.25 -11.58
N LEU A 25 21.74 -17.50 -10.32
CA LEU A 25 21.71 -16.50 -9.25
C LEU A 25 23.08 -15.84 -8.96
N GLY A 26 24.17 -16.59 -9.14
CA GLY A 26 25.53 -16.08 -8.96
C GLY A 26 26.10 -15.32 -10.16
N SER A 27 25.39 -15.29 -11.29
CA SER A 27 25.89 -14.67 -12.52
C SER A 27 25.95 -13.14 -12.40
N PRO A 28 26.94 -12.48 -13.02
CA PRO A 28 27.04 -11.03 -13.01
C PRO A 28 25.96 -10.39 -13.91
N THR A 29 25.50 -9.20 -13.53
CA THR A 29 24.65 -8.33 -14.36
C THR A 29 25.48 -7.16 -14.92
N PRO A 30 24.98 -6.41 -15.93
CA PRO A 30 25.64 -5.20 -16.41
C PRO A 30 25.78 -4.09 -15.36
N CYS A 31 25.00 -4.13 -14.28
CA CYS A 31 25.17 -3.25 -13.13
C CYS A 31 26.42 -3.67 -12.34
N GLU A 32 27.33 -2.72 -12.12
CA GLU A 32 28.60 -2.97 -11.44
C GLU A 32 28.36 -3.65 -10.08
N ASN A 33 29.12 -4.71 -9.81
CA ASN A 33 29.07 -5.49 -8.56
C ASN A 33 27.69 -6.07 -8.19
N THR A 34 26.78 -6.23 -9.16
CA THR A 34 25.43 -6.77 -8.93
C THR A 34 25.27 -8.14 -9.59
N SER A 35 24.93 -9.16 -8.80
CA SER A 35 24.56 -10.48 -9.31
C SER A 35 23.08 -10.56 -9.71
N VAL A 36 22.70 -11.58 -10.46
CA VAL A 36 21.29 -11.88 -10.78
C VAL A 36 20.48 -12.00 -9.49
N GLY A 37 20.97 -12.74 -8.48
CA GLY A 37 20.30 -12.86 -7.18
C GLY A 37 20.11 -11.51 -6.48
N ALA A 38 21.14 -10.65 -6.47
CA ALA A 38 21.04 -9.33 -5.87
C ALA A 38 20.05 -8.42 -6.61
N LEU A 39 19.95 -8.55 -7.94
CA LEU A 39 18.96 -7.82 -8.74
C LEU A 39 17.54 -8.33 -8.47
N LEU A 40 17.34 -9.64 -8.31
CA LEU A 40 16.05 -10.21 -7.92
C LEU A 40 15.61 -9.73 -6.54
N ASP A 41 16.51 -9.75 -5.56
CA ASP A 41 16.25 -9.20 -4.22
C ASP A 41 15.86 -7.72 -4.29
N HIS A 42 16.58 -6.94 -5.12
CA HIS A 42 16.26 -5.54 -5.35
C HIS A 42 14.86 -5.35 -5.96
N LEU A 43 14.51 -6.13 -6.97
CA LEU A 43 13.18 -6.07 -7.61
C LEU A 43 12.06 -6.49 -6.63
N MET A 44 12.30 -7.52 -5.82
CA MET A 44 11.36 -7.95 -4.78
C MET A 44 11.24 -6.93 -3.64
N SER A 45 12.26 -6.10 -3.42
CA SER A 45 12.16 -4.98 -2.47
C SER A 45 11.18 -3.89 -2.90
N LEU A 46 10.92 -3.76 -4.21
CA LEU A 46 9.96 -2.79 -4.73
C LEU A 46 8.52 -3.14 -4.36
N SER A 47 8.26 -4.40 -4.00
CA SER A 47 6.97 -4.86 -3.48
C SER A 47 6.98 -5.01 -1.95
N GLN A 48 7.70 -4.14 -1.23
CA GLN A 48 7.64 -4.06 0.23
C GLN A 48 6.72 -2.95 0.71
N ALA A 49 5.96 -3.22 1.77
CA ALA A 49 5.20 -2.23 2.55
C ALA A 49 5.46 -2.43 4.04
N GLY A 50 5.78 -1.36 4.78
CA GLY A 50 6.12 -1.46 6.20
C GLY A 50 7.31 -2.39 6.52
N GLY A 51 8.19 -2.63 5.54
CA GLY A 51 9.35 -3.55 5.66
C GLY A 51 9.04 -5.03 5.40
N ALA A 52 7.83 -5.37 4.93
CA ALA A 52 7.43 -6.73 4.57
C ALA A 52 7.20 -6.87 3.07
N THR A 53 7.72 -7.95 2.46
CA THR A 53 7.45 -8.30 1.06
C THR A 53 6.04 -8.88 0.91
N MET A 54 5.28 -8.38 -0.07
CA MET A 54 3.91 -8.82 -0.34
C MET A 54 3.67 -8.99 -1.85
N PRO A 55 2.64 -9.75 -2.28
CA PRO A 55 2.19 -9.75 -3.66
C PRO A 55 1.90 -8.33 -4.16
N ALA A 56 2.24 -8.04 -5.42
CA ALA A 56 2.12 -6.70 -6.00
C ALA A 56 0.69 -6.11 -5.91
N GLU A 57 -0.34 -6.96 -6.04
CA GLU A 57 -1.74 -6.54 -5.86
C GLU A 57 -2.00 -6.00 -4.44
N GLN A 58 -1.45 -6.66 -3.40
CA GLN A 58 -1.60 -6.19 -2.02
C GLN A 58 -0.81 -4.90 -1.78
N ILE A 59 0.37 -4.75 -2.39
CA ILE A 59 1.13 -3.49 -2.35
C ILE A 59 0.35 -2.35 -3.01
N ALA A 60 -0.34 -2.60 -4.13
CA ALA A 60 -1.18 -1.59 -4.76
C ALA A 60 -2.32 -1.15 -3.82
N VAL A 61 -2.97 -2.08 -3.11
CA VAL A 61 -3.99 -1.74 -2.11
C VAL A 61 -3.41 -0.91 -0.96
N VAL A 62 -2.24 -1.29 -0.42
CA VAL A 62 -1.56 -0.52 0.62
C VAL A 62 -1.16 0.87 0.13
N ALA A 63 -0.67 1.00 -1.10
CA ALA A 63 -0.33 2.30 -1.68
C ALA A 63 -1.57 3.21 -1.80
N VAL A 64 -2.72 2.66 -2.18
CA VAL A 64 -3.99 3.41 -2.21
C VAL A 64 -4.42 3.81 -0.79
N ASP A 65 -4.29 2.91 0.18
CA ASP A 65 -4.57 3.17 1.61
C ASP A 65 -3.72 4.34 2.14
N GLU A 66 -2.41 4.29 1.94
CA GLU A 66 -1.46 5.35 2.33
C GLU A 66 -1.83 6.70 1.71
N LEU A 67 -2.11 6.74 0.41
CA LEU A 67 -2.46 7.99 -0.29
C LEU A 67 -3.80 8.57 0.19
N VAL A 68 -4.80 7.72 0.45
CA VAL A 68 -6.13 8.16 0.90
C VAL A 68 -6.08 8.65 2.33
N LEU A 69 -5.52 7.84 3.23
CA LEU A 69 -5.50 8.13 4.66
C LEU A 69 -4.59 9.33 4.97
N HIS A 70 -3.38 9.37 4.42
CA HIS A 70 -2.47 10.49 4.65
C HIS A 70 -2.80 11.73 3.83
N GLY A 71 -3.42 11.56 2.65
CA GLY A 71 -4.01 12.67 1.92
C GLY A 71 -5.08 13.39 2.74
N TRP A 72 -5.92 12.63 3.46
CA TRP A 72 -6.88 13.19 4.41
C TRP A 72 -6.18 13.85 5.62
N ASP A 73 -5.17 13.20 6.21
CA ASP A 73 -4.42 13.75 7.35
C ASP A 73 -3.82 15.12 7.00
N LEU A 74 -3.16 15.22 5.84
CA LEU A 74 -2.55 16.44 5.34
C LEU A 74 -3.60 17.52 5.08
N ALA A 75 -4.72 17.17 4.45
CA ALA A 75 -5.78 18.13 4.17
C ALA A 75 -6.38 18.68 5.47
N ARG A 76 -6.60 17.82 6.47
CA ARG A 76 -7.08 18.26 7.79
C ARG A 76 -6.10 19.17 8.48
N ALA A 77 -4.82 18.78 8.55
CA ALA A 77 -3.77 19.57 9.20
C ALA A 77 -3.56 20.95 8.55
N THR A 78 -3.92 21.10 7.28
CA THR A 78 -3.71 22.34 6.51
C THR A 78 -5.01 23.10 6.19
N GLY A 79 -6.15 22.65 6.72
CA GLY A 79 -7.46 23.28 6.47
C GLY A 79 -7.97 23.14 5.02
N GLN A 80 -7.42 22.22 4.24
CA GLN A 80 -7.83 21.93 2.87
C GLN A 80 -8.97 20.90 2.83
N ARG A 81 -9.62 20.77 1.66
CA ARG A 81 -10.59 19.70 1.41
C ARG A 81 -9.91 18.51 0.74
N PHE A 82 -10.25 17.32 1.20
CA PHE A 82 -9.86 16.06 0.59
C PHE A 82 -11.09 15.30 0.11
N LYS A 83 -10.99 14.66 -1.05
CA LYS A 83 -11.99 13.73 -1.58
C LYS A 83 -11.27 12.61 -2.33
N ALA A 84 -11.44 11.38 -1.87
CA ALA A 84 -11.07 10.20 -2.63
C ALA A 84 -12.18 9.85 -3.65
N ASP A 85 -11.82 9.23 -4.75
CA ASP A 85 -12.81 8.67 -5.68
C ASP A 85 -13.49 7.43 -5.07
N PRO A 86 -14.67 7.02 -5.58
CA PRO A 86 -15.41 5.90 -5.03
C PRO A 86 -14.67 4.56 -5.03
N ALA A 87 -13.84 4.28 -6.06
CA ALA A 87 -13.14 3.01 -6.16
C ALA A 87 -12.01 2.93 -5.11
N SER A 88 -11.23 4.00 -4.97
CA SER A 88 -10.21 4.10 -3.92
C SER A 88 -10.84 4.03 -2.52
N THR A 89 -11.97 4.72 -2.31
CA THR A 89 -12.69 4.67 -1.02
C THR A 89 -13.15 3.25 -0.67
N ALA A 90 -13.72 2.53 -1.64
CA ALA A 90 -14.18 1.16 -1.43
C ALA A 90 -13.02 0.19 -1.13
N ALA A 91 -11.89 0.32 -1.85
CA ALA A 91 -10.70 -0.50 -1.62
C ALA A 91 -10.13 -0.29 -0.20
N VAL A 92 -10.02 0.97 0.23
CA VAL A 92 -9.49 1.34 1.55
C VAL A 92 -10.45 0.94 2.66
N LEU A 93 -11.76 1.09 2.48
CA LEU A 93 -12.75 0.60 3.44
C LEU A 93 -12.67 -0.93 3.58
N ALA A 94 -12.56 -1.68 2.48
CA ALA A 94 -12.42 -3.13 2.53
C ALA A 94 -11.13 -3.55 3.26
N PHE A 95 -10.01 -2.92 2.93
CA PHE A 95 -8.71 -3.20 3.55
C PHE A 95 -8.71 -2.90 5.05
N THR A 96 -9.14 -1.69 5.45
CA THR A 96 -9.20 -1.30 6.87
C THR A 96 -10.20 -2.13 7.68
N THR A 97 -11.29 -2.60 7.04
CA THR A 97 -12.24 -3.54 7.66
C THR A 97 -11.58 -4.89 7.94
N GLU A 98 -10.84 -5.44 6.97
CA GLU A 98 -10.09 -6.68 7.16
C GLU A 98 -9.06 -6.52 8.28
N MET A 99 -8.26 -5.47 8.22
CA MET A 99 -7.21 -5.19 9.21
C MET A 99 -7.76 -4.86 10.60
N ALA A 100 -9.03 -4.50 10.75
CA ALA A 100 -9.66 -4.22 12.04
C ALA A 100 -10.14 -5.48 12.77
N LYS A 101 -10.11 -6.64 12.12
CA LYS A 101 -10.51 -7.89 12.77
C LYS A 101 -9.55 -8.29 13.91
N PRO A 102 -10.04 -8.96 14.98
CA PRO A 102 -9.23 -9.31 16.14
C PRO A 102 -7.98 -10.15 15.80
N GLU A 103 -8.04 -11.03 14.80
CA GLU A 103 -6.91 -11.84 14.34
C GLU A 103 -5.72 -11.01 13.86
N HIS A 104 -5.96 -9.80 13.36
CA HIS A 104 -4.93 -8.92 12.83
C HIS A 104 -4.44 -7.88 13.84
N ALA A 105 -4.96 -7.89 15.07
CA ALA A 105 -4.58 -6.91 16.11
C ALA A 105 -3.06 -6.80 16.35
N PRO A 106 -2.25 -7.89 16.34
CA PRO A 106 -0.80 -7.79 16.44
C PRO A 106 -0.16 -7.06 15.24
N HIS A 107 -0.69 -7.28 14.03
CA HIS A 107 -0.17 -6.71 12.79
C HIS A 107 -0.51 -5.23 12.60
N ARG A 108 -1.55 -4.73 13.28
CA ARG A 108 -1.91 -3.30 13.24
C ARG A 108 -0.89 -2.40 13.96
N LYS A 109 -0.16 -2.94 14.93
CA LYS A 109 0.69 -2.14 15.82
C LYS A 109 1.80 -1.46 15.02
N GLY A 110 1.81 -0.12 15.04
CA GLY A 110 2.77 0.71 14.31
C GLY A 110 2.33 1.08 12.89
N LEU A 111 1.24 0.49 12.38
CA LEU A 111 0.64 0.83 11.08
C LEU A 111 -0.63 1.65 11.25
N PHE A 112 -1.50 1.26 12.18
CA PHE A 112 -2.77 1.94 12.46
C PHE A 112 -2.94 2.26 13.94
N GLY A 113 -3.78 3.26 14.21
CA GLY A 113 -4.25 3.56 15.57
C GLY A 113 -5.32 2.57 16.05
N PRO A 114 -5.72 2.66 17.33
CA PRO A 114 -6.92 2.00 17.84
C PRO A 114 -8.14 2.42 17.01
N VAL A 115 -9.06 1.48 16.73
CA VAL A 115 -10.29 1.79 16.00
C VAL A 115 -11.08 2.89 16.72
N VAL A 116 -11.47 3.91 15.98
CA VAL A 116 -12.35 5.00 16.42
C VAL A 116 -13.75 4.72 15.87
N GLU A 117 -14.75 4.64 16.75
CA GLU A 117 -16.13 4.42 16.34
C GLU A 117 -16.67 5.61 15.54
N THR A 118 -17.35 5.31 14.45
CA THR A 118 -18.03 6.31 13.61
C THR A 118 -19.55 6.20 13.73
N PRO A 119 -20.30 7.28 13.47
CA PRO A 119 -21.76 7.20 13.33
C PRO A 119 -22.19 6.13 12.33
N LYS A 120 -23.39 5.56 12.53
CA LYS A 120 -23.91 4.49 11.65
C LYS A 120 -24.18 4.95 10.21
N ASP A 121 -24.42 6.24 10.04
CA ASP A 121 -24.66 6.94 8.78
C ASP A 121 -23.40 7.65 8.25
N ALA A 122 -22.23 7.38 8.85
CA ALA A 122 -20.96 7.91 8.38
C ALA A 122 -20.68 7.49 6.93
N SER A 123 -20.01 8.36 6.17
CA SER A 123 -19.59 8.03 4.82
C SER A 123 -18.60 6.86 4.81
N ASP A 124 -18.46 6.16 3.69
CA ASP A 124 -17.50 5.05 3.60
C ASP A 124 -16.05 5.49 3.85
N LEU A 125 -15.71 6.72 3.47
CA LEU A 125 -14.41 7.31 3.77
C LEU A 125 -14.25 7.53 5.29
N ASP A 126 -15.24 8.11 5.95
CA ASP A 126 -15.20 8.33 7.40
C ASP A 126 -15.08 7.01 8.18
N ARG A 127 -15.81 5.98 7.74
CA ARG A 127 -15.71 4.62 8.30
C ARG A 127 -14.32 4.04 8.15
N ALA A 128 -13.71 4.16 6.97
CA ALA A 128 -12.35 3.68 6.75
C ALA A 128 -11.32 4.43 7.61
N LEU A 129 -11.45 5.75 7.73
CA LEU A 129 -10.62 6.59 8.60
C LEU A 129 -10.73 6.16 10.08
N GLY A 130 -11.96 5.94 10.56
CA GLY A 130 -12.20 5.46 11.93
C GLY A 130 -11.61 4.07 12.18
N LEU A 131 -11.77 3.14 11.22
CA LEU A 131 -11.14 1.82 11.26
C LEU A 131 -9.61 1.89 11.24
N ALA A 132 -9.02 2.91 10.63
CA ALA A 132 -7.58 3.18 10.66
C ALA A 132 -7.12 3.96 11.92
N GLY A 133 -8.07 4.36 12.77
CA GLY A 133 -7.85 5.01 14.06
C GLY A 133 -7.81 6.54 14.04
N ARG A 134 -8.39 7.16 13.00
CA ARG A 134 -8.47 8.62 12.88
C ARG A 134 -9.79 9.14 13.43
N ASP A 135 -9.73 10.22 14.20
CA ASP A 135 -10.90 10.97 14.63
C ASP A 135 -11.31 11.95 13.52
N VAL A 136 -12.43 11.67 12.84
CA VAL A 136 -12.96 12.53 11.76
C VAL A 136 -13.42 13.90 12.26
N GLY A 137 -13.67 14.03 13.56
CA GLY A 137 -14.00 15.28 14.24
C GLY A 137 -12.79 16.13 14.63
N TRP A 138 -11.56 15.67 14.35
CA TRP A 138 -10.33 16.36 14.71
C TRP A 138 -10.28 17.80 14.15
N LYS A 139 -9.80 18.71 15.00
CA LYS A 139 -9.58 20.13 14.71
C LYS A 139 -8.16 20.50 15.14
N SER A 140 -7.48 21.28 14.30
CA SER A 140 -6.16 21.85 14.56
C SER A 140 -6.18 22.85 15.72
#